data_AF-A0A0R2ZS50-F1
#
_entry.id   AF-A0A0R2ZS50-F1
#
_cell.length_a   1.000
_cell.length_b   1.000
_cell.length_c   1.000
_cell.angle_alpha   90.00
_cell.angle_beta   90.00
_cell.angle_gamma   90.00
#
_symmetry.space_group_name_H-M   'P 1'
#
loop_
_entity.id
_entity.type
_entity.pdbx_description
1 polymer ?
#
loop_
_entity_poly.entity_id
_entity_poly.type
_entity_poly.pdbx_seq_one_letter_code
_entity_poly.pdbx_strand_id
1 'polypeptide(L)'
;MTQLPRLSTQVLLSDDFEGLKMTMPNERTQAVIQTGEFLLELSQDSSLPERIRRDAKFLLRHYPNPFQMLLAGRIEEASDPDVSPMGPVFSSSTESSYHSPVTYATDAKVPR
;
A
#
# COMPACT_ATOMS: atom_id res chain seq x y z
N MET A 1 7.73 35.73 -37.04
CA MET A 1 8.46 34.54 -36.55
C MET A 1 7.96 34.26 -35.14
N THR A 2 7.28 33.13 -35.00
CA THR A 2 6.36 32.80 -33.91
C THR A 2 7.13 32.45 -32.63
N GLN A 3 6.77 33.13 -31.55
CA GLN A 3 7.23 32.84 -30.19
C GLN A 3 6.61 31.51 -29.73
N LEU A 4 7.45 30.49 -29.56
CA LEU A 4 7.04 29.22 -28.94
C LEU A 4 7.00 29.39 -27.42
N PRO A 5 5.93 28.96 -26.74
CA PRO A 5 5.85 29.02 -25.29
C PRO A 5 6.84 28.03 -24.68
N ARG A 6 7.73 28.54 -23.81
CA ARG A 6 8.49 27.71 -22.87
C ARG A 6 7.47 27.11 -21.92
N LEU A 7 7.11 25.85 -22.14
CA LEU A 7 6.35 25.05 -21.20
C LEU A 7 7.12 25.06 -19.87
N SER A 8 6.64 25.88 -18.93
CA SER A 8 7.00 25.77 -17.53
C SER A 8 6.46 24.43 -17.03
N THR A 9 7.31 23.41 -17.02
CA THR A 9 7.08 22.19 -16.26
C THR A 9 7.23 22.53 -14.78
N GLN A 10 6.23 23.21 -14.23
CA GLN A 10 5.96 23.21 -12.80
C GLN A 10 5.15 21.95 -12.53
N VAL A 11 5.81 20.79 -12.53
CA VAL A 11 5.28 19.62 -11.82
C VAL A 11 5.63 19.86 -10.37
N LEU A 12 4.56 20.19 -9.65
CA LEU A 12 4.48 20.42 -8.22
C LEU A 12 5.25 19.33 -7.47
N LEU A 13 6.37 19.75 -6.87
CA LEU A 13 6.95 19.12 -5.70
C LEU A 13 5.85 19.00 -4.65
N SER A 14 5.31 17.81 -4.43
CA SER A 14 4.50 17.53 -3.26
C SER A 14 4.83 16.13 -2.78
N ASP A 15 5.51 16.13 -1.64
CA ASP A 15 5.73 15.01 -0.73
C ASP A 15 6.93 14.09 -1.02
N ASP A 16 8.05 14.70 -1.44
CA ASP A 16 9.36 14.09 -1.22
C ASP A 16 9.67 13.99 0.29
N PHE A 17 9.73 12.76 0.77
CA PHE A 17 10.79 12.29 1.66
C PHE A 17 11.01 12.95 3.03
N GLU A 18 9.98 13.49 3.67
CA GLU A 18 10.15 13.92 5.07
C GLU A 18 10.02 12.77 6.07
N GLY A 19 11.16 12.08 6.22
CA GLY A 19 11.61 11.47 7.46
C GLY A 19 11.43 9.96 7.54
N LEU A 20 12.47 9.17 7.17
CA LEU A 20 12.72 7.78 7.62
C LEU A 20 11.47 7.04 8.10
N LYS A 21 10.50 6.88 7.18
CA LYS A 21 9.14 6.45 7.48
C LYS A 21 9.18 5.05 8.07
N MET A 22 8.76 4.91 9.32
CA MET A 22 8.24 3.64 9.80
C MET A 22 7.18 3.20 8.78
N THR A 23 7.44 2.10 8.06
CA THR A 23 6.43 1.51 7.17
C THR A 23 5.22 1.19 8.03
N MET A 24 4.05 1.71 7.68
CA MET A 24 2.85 1.50 8.47
C MET A 24 2.40 0.04 8.35
N PRO A 25 1.73 -0.52 9.37
CA PRO A 25 1.31 -1.92 9.33
C PRO A 25 0.42 -2.25 8.13
N ASN A 26 -0.43 -1.30 7.69
CA ASN A 26 -1.25 -1.43 6.48
C ASN A 26 -0.41 -1.41 5.20
N GLU A 27 0.60 -0.54 5.10
CA GLU A 27 1.54 -0.48 3.98
C GLU A 27 2.32 -1.80 3.86
N ARG A 28 2.75 -2.37 4.99
CA ARG A 28 3.40 -3.70 5.02
C ARG A 28 2.46 -4.81 4.60
N THR A 29 1.23 -4.84 5.14
CA THR A 29 0.22 -5.82 4.73
C THR A 29 -0.04 -5.75 3.23
N GLN A 30 -0.19 -4.54 2.68
CA GLN A 30 -0.38 -4.33 1.25
C GLN A 30 0.81 -4.79 0.42
N ALA A 31 2.04 -4.46 0.82
CA ALA A 31 3.24 -4.88 0.10
C ALA A 31 3.35 -6.41 -0.02
N VAL A 32 3.02 -7.14 1.06
CA VAL A 32 3.01 -8.60 1.05
C VAL A 32 1.93 -9.13 0.10
N ILE A 33 0.70 -8.64 0.21
CA ILE A 33 -0.40 -9.05 -0.68
C ILE A 33 -0.05 -8.84 -2.15
N GLN A 34 0.42 -7.63 -2.49
CA GLN A 34 0.78 -7.26 -3.86
C GLN A 34 1.93 -8.11 -4.40
N THR A 35 2.91 -8.45 -3.56
CA THR A 35 4.00 -9.35 -3.96
C THR A 35 3.47 -10.74 -4.31
N GLY A 36 2.46 -11.24 -3.58
CA GLY A 36 1.79 -12.49 -3.91
C GLY A 36 1.12 -12.46 -5.28
N GLU A 37 0.43 -11.36 -5.60
CA GLU A 37 -0.19 -11.15 -6.92
C GLU A 37 0.85 -11.07 -8.04
N PHE A 38 1.94 -10.34 -7.82
CA PHE A 38 3.04 -10.26 -8.77
C PHE A 38 3.69 -11.63 -9.03
N LEU A 39 3.90 -12.44 -8.00
CA LEU A 39 4.40 -13.81 -8.17
C LEU A 39 3.42 -14.68 -8.98
N LEU A 40 2.11 -14.48 -8.81
CA LEU A 40 1.09 -15.17 -9.60
C LEU A 40 1.18 -14.79 -11.07
N GLU A 41 1.31 -13.50 -11.38
CA GLU A 41 1.51 -12.99 -12.74
C GLU A 41 2.78 -13.58 -13.37
N LEU A 42 3.92 -13.53 -12.68
CA LEU A 42 5.18 -14.12 -13.15
C LEU A 42 5.06 -15.63 -13.43
N SER A 43 4.27 -16.35 -12.64
CA SER A 43 4.09 -17.80 -12.81
C SER A 43 3.28 -18.16 -14.07
N GLN A 44 2.47 -17.23 -14.57
CA GLN A 44 1.56 -17.42 -15.71
C GLN A 44 2.09 -16.79 -17.00
N ASP A 45 3.03 -15.85 -16.92
CA ASP A 45 3.60 -15.17 -18.07
C ASP A 45 4.41 -16.13 -18.96
N SER A 46 3.93 -16.37 -20.17
CA SER A 46 4.55 -17.26 -21.15
C SER A 46 5.77 -16.65 -21.85
N SER A 47 5.99 -15.34 -21.71
CA SER A 47 7.16 -14.65 -22.26
C SER A 47 8.42 -14.85 -21.40
N LEU A 48 8.25 -15.26 -20.13
CA LEU A 48 9.35 -15.46 -19.19
C LEU A 48 10.00 -16.85 -19.33
N PRO A 49 11.31 -16.97 -19.02
CA PRO A 49 11.98 -18.26 -18.98
C PRO A 49 11.30 -19.22 -17.99
N GLU A 50 11.18 -20.49 -18.37
CA GLU A 50 10.53 -21.55 -17.58
C GLU A 50 11.07 -21.64 -16.13
N ARG A 51 12.37 -21.39 -15.94
CA ARG A 51 13.00 -21.37 -14.61
C ARG A 51 12.32 -20.34 -13.69
N ILE A 52 12.10 -19.12 -14.17
CA ILE A 52 11.49 -18.03 -13.39
C ILE A 52 10.04 -18.37 -13.03
N ARG A 53 9.26 -18.88 -13.99
CA ARG A 53 7.86 -19.28 -13.75
C ARG A 53 7.76 -20.36 -12.69
N ARG A 54 8.66 -21.35 -12.74
CA ARG A 54 8.70 -22.46 -11.78
C ARG A 54 9.11 -21.98 -10.39
N ASP A 55 10.10 -21.09 -10.31
CA ASP A 55 10.53 -20.49 -9.04
C ASP A 55 9.37 -19.69 -8.41
N ALA A 56 8.69 -18.85 -9.19
CA ALA A 56 7.51 -18.10 -8.72
C ALA A 56 6.39 -19.05 -8.24
N LYS A 57 6.09 -20.11 -8.99
CA LYS A 57 5.12 -21.13 -8.60
C LYS A 57 5.52 -21.88 -7.33
N PHE A 58 6.81 -22.09 -7.10
CA PHE A 58 7.32 -22.71 -5.89
C PHE A 58 7.15 -21.79 -4.68
N LEU A 59 7.51 -20.50 -4.81
CA LEU A 59 7.33 -19.50 -3.76
C LEU A 59 5.85 -19.36 -3.36
N LEU A 60 4.93 -19.32 -4.33
CA LEU A 60 3.49 -19.22 -4.09
C LEU A 60 2.91 -20.35 -3.23
N ARG A 61 3.56 -21.53 -3.15
CA ARG A 61 3.08 -22.65 -2.30
C ARG A 61 3.18 -22.35 -0.81
N HIS A 62 4.09 -21.46 -0.43
CA HIS A 62 4.38 -21.10 0.95
C HIS A 62 4.09 -19.63 1.23
N TYR A 63 3.73 -18.87 0.20
CA TYR A 63 3.41 -17.47 0.33
C TYR A 63 2.04 -17.29 1.00
N PRO A 64 1.90 -16.40 1.99
CA PRO A 64 0.61 -16.17 2.64
C PRO A 64 -0.40 -15.60 1.64
N ASN A 65 -1.63 -16.09 1.70
CA ASN A 65 -2.71 -15.49 0.93
C ASN A 65 -3.25 -14.22 1.64
N PRO A 66 -4.03 -13.35 0.96
CA PRO A 66 -4.50 -12.11 1.54
C PRO A 66 -5.29 -12.30 2.84
N PHE A 67 -6.11 -13.35 2.92
CA PHE A 67 -6.88 -13.66 4.12
C PHE A 67 -5.96 -13.99 5.32
N GLN A 68 -4.91 -14.79 5.11
CA GLN A 68 -3.93 -15.11 6.15
C GLN A 68 -3.21 -13.85 6.64
N MET A 69 -2.90 -12.92 5.74
CA MET A 69 -2.27 -11.64 6.11
C MET A 69 -3.18 -10.76 6.96
N LEU A 70 -4.44 -10.60 6.58
CA LEU A 70 -5.41 -9.81 7.36
C LEU A 70 -5.71 -10.46 8.71
N LEU A 71 -5.75 -11.80 8.76
CA LEU A 71 -5.90 -12.53 10.01
C LEU A 71 -4.69 -12.34 10.93
N ALA A 72 -3.47 -12.37 10.39
CA ALA A 72 -2.26 -12.09 11.17
C ALA A 72 -2.30 -10.68 11.78
N GLY A 73 -2.64 -9.66 10.98
CA GLY A 73 -2.79 -8.30 11.49
C GLY A 73 -3.84 -8.19 12.60
N ARG A 74 -4.99 -8.86 12.45
CA ARG A 74 -6.03 -8.88 13.49
C ARG A 74 -5.57 -9.52 14.80
N ILE A 75 -4.78 -10.59 14.72
CA ILE A 75 -4.23 -11.26 15.91
C ILE A 75 -3.23 -10.34 16.62
N GLU A 76 -2.36 -9.66 15.87
CA GLU A 76 -1.38 -8.73 16.42
C GLU A 76 -2.03 -7.50 17.07
N GLU A 77 -3.06 -6.93 16.42
CA GLU A 77 -3.86 -5.84 16.97
C GLU A 77 -4.60 -6.21 18.27
N ALA A 78 -4.99 -7.48 18.42
CA ALA A 78 -5.64 -8.00 19.61
C ALA A 78 -4.66 -8.49 20.70
N SER A 79 -3.35 -8.45 20.43
CA SER A 79 -2.33 -8.92 21.36
C SER A 79 -2.04 -7.87 22.44
N ASP A 80 -1.69 -8.32 23.64
CA ASP A 80 -1.32 -7.43 24.73
C ASP A 80 -0.09 -6.58 24.34
N PRO A 81 -0.02 -5.31 24.78
CA PRO A 81 1.08 -4.40 24.44
C PRO A 81 2.45 -4.91 24.94
N ASP A 82 2.47 -5.79 25.94
CA ASP A 82 3.69 -6.45 26.43
C ASP A 82 4.28 -7.47 25.42
N VAL A 83 3.48 -7.94 24.46
CA VAL A 83 3.89 -8.92 23.43
C VAL A 83 4.56 -8.24 22.24
N SER A 84 4.14 -7.02 21.90
CA SER A 84 4.73 -6.25 20.80
C SER A 84 4.94 -4.79 21.21
N PRO A 85 6.08 -4.46 21.86
CA PRO A 85 6.35 -3.11 22.37
C PRO A 85 6.43 -2.04 21.27
N MET A 86 6.54 -2.44 20.00
CA MET A 86 6.58 -1.57 18.83
C MET A 86 5.25 -1.51 18.07
N GLY A 87 4.18 -2.13 18.61
CA GLY A 87 2.87 -2.24 17.97
C GLY A 87 2.78 -3.38 16.95
N PRO A 88 1.64 -3.48 16.22
CA PRO A 88 1.44 -4.53 15.23
C PRO A 88 2.37 -4.36 14.02
N VAL A 89 2.89 -5.46 13.51
CA VAL A 89 3.65 -5.53 12.26
C VAL A 89 2.69 -5.46 11.08
N PHE A 90 1.57 -6.17 11.12
CA PHE A 90 0.54 -6.17 10.07
C PHE A 90 -0.75 -5.52 10.52
N SER A 91 -1.47 -4.93 9.56
CA SER A 91 -2.83 -4.41 9.76
C SER A 91 -3.87 -5.44 9.33
N SER A 92 -4.99 -5.49 10.06
CA SER A 92 -6.20 -6.23 9.66
C SER A 92 -6.97 -5.57 8.51
N SER A 93 -6.61 -4.34 8.15
CA SER A 93 -7.22 -3.55 7.09
C SER A 93 -6.19 -3.06 6.06
N THR A 94 -6.59 -3.10 4.80
CA THR A 94 -5.80 -2.62 3.65
C THR A 94 -6.03 -1.13 3.36
N GLU A 95 -7.11 -0.56 3.91
CA GLU A 95 -7.48 0.84 3.76
C GLU A 95 -6.68 1.71 4.73
N SER A 96 -6.12 2.81 4.23
CA SER A 96 -5.51 3.84 5.06
C SER A 96 -6.61 4.70 5.66
N SER A 97 -6.97 4.46 6.91
CA SER A 97 -7.97 5.24 7.66
C SER A 97 -7.58 6.72 7.89
N TYR A 98 -6.41 7.15 7.40
CA TYR A 98 -5.95 8.54 7.44
C TYR A 98 -6.60 9.45 6.38
N HIS A 99 -7.40 8.91 5.44
CA HIS A 99 -8.18 9.74 4.52
C HIS A 99 -9.59 10.00 5.06
N SER A 100 -9.71 10.88 6.06
CA SER A 100 -10.97 11.58 6.29
C SER A 100 -11.05 12.73 5.29
N PRO A 101 -12.01 12.75 4.33
CA PRO A 101 -12.28 13.97 3.60
C PRO A 101 -12.73 15.01 4.62
N VAL A 102 -11.90 16.04 4.84
CA VAL A 102 -12.30 17.22 5.60
C VAL A 102 -13.46 17.85 4.85
N THR A 103 -14.69 17.52 5.26
CA THR A 103 -15.89 18.19 4.78
C THR A 103 -15.90 19.56 5.42
N TYR A 104 -15.34 20.55 4.73
CA TYR A 104 -15.62 21.95 5.05
C TYR A 104 -17.11 22.16 4.82
N ALA A 105 -17.88 22.18 5.91
CA ALA A 105 -19.28 22.58 5.88
C ALA A 105 -19.34 24.01 5.34
N THR A 106 -19.82 24.17 4.11
CA THR A 106 -20.16 25.49 3.58
C THR A 106 -21.40 25.96 4.33
N ASP A 107 -21.19 26.79 5.36
CA ASP A 107 -22.23 27.60 5.99
C ASP A 107 -22.76 28.61 4.96
N ALA A 108 -23.71 28.16 4.15
CA ALA A 108 -24.47 29.02 3.25
C ALA A 108 -25.53 29.76 4.08
N LYS A 109 -25.11 30.91 4.61
CA LYS A 109 -25.96 31.90 5.28
C LYS A 109 -27.13 32.29 4.36
N VAL A 110 -28.34 31.85 4.72
CA VAL A 110 -29.62 32.26 4.12
C VAL A 110 -29.82 33.77 4.36
N PRO A 111 -30.02 34.60 3.31
CA PRO A 111 -30.51 35.96 3.49
C PRO A 111 -32.04 36.01 3.55
N ARG A 112 -32.56 36.88 4.42
CA ARG A 112 -33.98 37.22 4.58
C ARG A 112 -34.50 38.05 3.43
#